data_AF-A0A017S148-F1
#
_entry.id   AF-A0A017S148-F1
#
_cell.length_a   1.000
_cell.length_b   1.000
_cell.length_c   1.000
_cell.angle_alpha   90.00
_cell.angle_beta   90.00
_cell.angle_gamma   90.00
#
_symmetry.space_group_name_H-M   'P 1'
#
loop_
_entity.id
_entity.type
_entity.pdbx_description
1 polymer ?
#
loop_
_entity_poly.entity_id
_entity_poly.type
_entity_poly.pdbx_seq_one_letter_code
_entity_poly.pdbx_strand_id
1 'polypeptide(L)'
;MNFSIFLFLIGILGFVLNRKNIILMLISIEIMLLSITFLILISSLSFDDILGQTFAIYIITIAGAESAIGLGILVAYYRFISSLITYC
;
A
#
# COMPACT_ATOMS: atom_id res chain seq x y z
N MET A 1 -0.72 -19.76 -3.65
CA MET A 1 0.42 -19.21 -2.90
C MET A 1 1.41 -18.47 -3.80
N ASN A 2 1.92 -19.09 -4.87
CA ASN A 2 2.94 -18.52 -5.75
C ASN A 2 2.58 -17.15 -6.37
N PHE A 3 1.32 -16.94 -6.76
CA PHE A 3 0.87 -15.66 -7.32
C PHE A 3 1.03 -14.48 -6.33
N SER A 4 0.74 -14.69 -5.04
CA SER A 4 0.96 -13.67 -4.01
C SER A 4 2.45 -13.32 -3.88
N ILE A 5 3.33 -14.33 -3.94
CA ILE A 5 4.79 -14.12 -3.86
C ILE A 5 5.28 -13.29 -5.05
N PHE A 6 4.80 -13.56 -6.26
CA PHE A 6 5.11 -12.75 -7.44
C PHE A 6 4.61 -11.31 -7.32
N LEU A 7 3.37 -11.11 -6.85
CA LEU A 7 2.83 -9.77 -6.61
C LEU A 7 3.66 -9.00 -5.57
N PHE A 8 4.08 -9.66 -4.49
CA PHE A 8 4.92 -9.05 -3.47
C PHE A 8 6.28 -8.63 -4.02
N LEU A 9 6.92 -9.50 -4.82
CA LEU A 9 8.17 -9.19 -5.51
C LEU A 9 8.02 -7.99 -6.46
N ILE A 10 6.93 -7.92 -7.22
CA ILE A 10 6.63 -6.77 -8.09
C ILE A 10 6.44 -5.50 -7.27
N GLY A 11 5.74 -5.57 -6.14
CA GLY A 11 5.58 -4.45 -5.21
C GLY A 11 6.92 -3.93 -4.68
N ILE A 12 7.81 -4.82 -4.23
CA ILE A 12 9.16 -4.47 -3.77
C ILE A 12 9.99 -3.85 -4.89
N LEU A 13 10.00 -4.47 -6.08
CA LEU A 13 10.74 -3.94 -7.23
C LEU A 13 10.21 -2.56 -7.63
N GLY A 14 8.89 -2.38 -7.65
CA GLY A 14 8.24 -1.10 -7.92
C GLY A 14 8.67 -0.02 -6.93
N PHE A 15 8.75 -0.35 -5.64
CA PHE A 15 9.18 0.56 -4.58
C PHE A 15 10.66 0.93 -4.66
N VAL A 16 11.54 -0.04 -4.94
CA VAL A 16 12.99 0.19 -4.99
C VAL A 16 13.41 0.95 -6.25
N LEU A 17 12.81 0.64 -7.41
CA LEU A 17 13.18 1.26 -8.68
C LEU A 17 12.67 2.71 -8.79
N ASN A 18 11.45 2.99 -8.30
CA ASN A 18 10.75 4.24 -8.57
C ASN A 18 10.85 5.28 -7.44
N ARG A 19 12.08 5.57 -6.99
CA ARG A 19 12.36 6.50 -5.86
C ARG A 19 12.07 7.97 -6.17
N LYS A 20 11.85 8.33 -7.44
CA LYS A 20 11.61 9.73 -7.87
C LYS A 20 10.14 10.14 -7.78
N ASN A 21 9.22 9.19 -7.89
CA ASN A 21 7.78 9.47 -8.00
C ASN A 21 7.07 8.98 -6.74
N ILE A 22 6.78 9.89 -5.80
CA ILE A 22 6.16 9.56 -4.50
C ILE A 22 4.83 8.81 -4.68
N ILE A 23 4.02 9.22 -5.67
CA ILE A 23 2.73 8.56 -5.98
C ILE A 23 2.95 7.10 -6.38
N LEU A 24 3.99 6.81 -7.17
CA LEU A 24 4.31 5.44 -7.58
C LEU A 24 4.79 4.59 -6.40
N MET A 25 5.48 5.21 -5.44
CA MET A 25 5.86 4.54 -4.18
C MET A 25 4.62 4.18 -3.36
N LEU A 26 3.63 5.07 -3.23
CA LEU A 26 2.37 4.79 -2.53
C LEU A 26 1.62 3.61 -3.19
N ILE A 27 1.51 3.60 -4.52
CA ILE A 27 0.89 2.50 -5.26
C ILE A 27 1.66 1.18 -5.04
N SER A 28 2.99 1.24 -4.97
CA SER A 28 3.80 0.04 -4.71
C SER A 28 3.55 -0.54 -3.32
N ILE A 29 3.31 0.31 -2.32
CA ILE A 29 2.96 -0.12 -0.95
C ILE A 29 1.58 -0.78 -0.92
N GLU A 30 0.58 -0.22 -1.61
CA GLU A 30 -0.74 -0.83 -1.76
C GLU A 30 -0.66 -2.23 -2.40
N ILE A 31 0.17 -2.41 -3.43
CA ILE A 31 0.38 -3.71 -4.08
C ILE A 31 1.03 -4.71 -3.10
N MET A 32 1.98 -4.26 -2.27
CA MET A 32 2.58 -5.12 -1.24
C MET A 32 1.53 -5.54 -0.20
N LEU A 33 0.73 -4.62 0.33
CA LEU A 33 -0.33 -4.93 1.29
C LEU A 33 -1.37 -5.89 0.70
N LEU A 34 -1.78 -5.66 -0.55
CA LEU A 34 -2.69 -6.54 -1.28
C LEU A 34 -2.12 -7.96 -1.44
N SER A 35 -0.82 -8.09 -1.73
CA SER A 35 -0.20 -9.41 -1.87
C SER A 35 -0.18 -10.20 -0.56
N ILE A 36 -0.03 -9.51 0.58
CA ILE A 36 -0.05 -10.09 1.92
C ILE A 36 -1.47 -10.51 2.29
N THR A 37 -2.48 -9.68 2.02
CA THR A 37 -3.88 -10.07 2.25
C THR A 37 -4.27 -11.28 1.42
N PHE A 38 -3.83 -11.35 0.16
CA PHE A 38 -4.09 -12.49 -0.71
C PHE A 38 -3.41 -13.78 -0.21
N LEU A 39 -2.20 -13.68 0.35
CA LEU A 39 -1.52 -14.82 0.97
C LEU A 39 -2.33 -15.39 2.13
N ILE A 40 -2.76 -14.50 3.03
CA ILE A 40 -3.55 -14.85 4.22
C ILE A 40 -4.87 -15.49 3.79
N LEU A 41 -5.55 -14.94 2.79
CA LEU A 41 -6.83 -15.46 2.29
C LEU A 41 -6.70 -16.87 1.71
N ILE A 42 -5.67 -17.12 0.88
CA ILE A 42 -5.41 -18.46 0.34
C ILE A 42 -5.08 -19.46 1.45
N SER A 43 -4.29 -19.04 2.44
CA SER A 43 -3.96 -19.87 3.59
C SER A 43 -5.23 -20.19 4.40
N SER A 44 -6.07 -19.18 4.65
CA SER A 44 -7.35 -19.33 5.36
C SER A 44 -8.26 -20.36 4.70
N LEU A 45 -8.34 -20.34 3.36
CA LEU A 45 -9.12 -21.30 2.57
C LEU A 45 -8.55 -22.72 2.62
N SER A 46 -7.24 -22.88 2.85
CA SER A 46 -6.60 -24.20 2.93
C SER A 46 -6.77 -24.86 4.30
N PHE A 47 -6.93 -24.05 5.34
CA PHE A 47 -7.08 -24.50 6.73
C PHE A 47 -8.53 -24.37 7.25
N ASP A 48 -9.48 -23.95 6.40
CA ASP A 48 -10.88 -23.65 6.76
C ASP A 48 -11.03 -22.76 8.01
N ASP A 49 -10.11 -21.81 8.19
CA ASP A 49 -10.09 -20.91 9.35
C ASP A 49 -10.84 -19.61 9.02
N ILE A 50 -11.69 -19.16 9.95
CA ILE A 50 -12.40 -17.89 9.87
C ILE A 50 -11.50 -16.71 10.28
N LEU A 51 -10.49 -16.96 11.13
CA LEU A 51 -9.62 -15.90 11.65
C LEU A 51 -8.84 -15.23 10.52
N GLY A 52 -8.28 -16.00 9.58
CA GLY A 52 -7.55 -15.45 8.43
C GLY A 52 -8.43 -14.55 7.55
N GLN A 53 -9.72 -14.89 7.39
CA GLN A 53 -10.67 -14.05 6.66
C GLN A 53 -10.96 -12.73 7.40
N THR A 54 -11.14 -12.77 8.72
CA THR A 54 -11.33 -11.54 9.52
C THR A 54 -10.11 -10.64 9.49
N PHE A 55 -8.90 -11.20 9.58
CA PHE A 55 -7.65 -10.43 9.44
C PHE A 55 -7.51 -9.78 8.06
N ALA A 56 -7.93 -10.46 6.99
CA ALA A 56 -7.89 -9.88 5.65
C ALA A 56 -8.73 -8.60 5.54
N ILE A 57 -9.92 -8.58 6.16
CA ILE A 57 -10.79 -7.39 6.18
C ILE A 57 -10.13 -6.25 6.97
N TYR A 58 -9.54 -6.56 8.13
CA TYR A 58 -8.80 -5.56 8.92
C TYR A 58 -7.68 -4.92 8.11
N ILE A 59 -6.87 -5.71 7.40
CA ILE A 59 -5.76 -5.18 6.60
C ILE A 59 -6.27 -4.28 5.47
N ILE A 60 -7.38 -4.63 4.80
CA ILE A 60 -7.97 -3.78 3.75
C ILE A 60 -8.41 -2.43 4.31
N THR A 61 -9.02 -2.40 5.51
CA THR A 61 -9.41 -1.14 6.14
C THR A 61 -8.22 -0.27 6.53
N ILE A 62 -7.13 -0.89 7.01
CA ILE A 62 -5.90 -0.19 7.38
C ILE A 62 -5.19 0.35 6.13
N ALA A 63 -5.14 -0.41 5.03
CA ALA A 63 -4.60 0.05 3.75
C ALA A 63 -5.35 1.28 3.22
N GLY A 64 -6.69 1.26 3.27
CA GLY A 64 -7.51 2.42 2.93
C GLY A 64 -7.21 3.65 3.81
N ALA A 65 -6.98 3.46 5.10
CA ALA A 65 -6.58 4.55 5.99
C ALA A 65 -5.17 5.08 5.68
N GLU A 66 -4.21 4.19 5.39
CA GLU A 66 -2.84 4.57 5.02
C GLU A 66 -2.79 5.42 3.75
N SER A 67 -3.49 5.01 2.68
CA SER A 67 -3.54 5.79 1.44
C SER A 67 -4.14 7.19 1.62
N ALA A 68 -5.20 7.32 2.45
CA ALA A 68 -5.78 8.62 2.79
C ALA A 68 -4.76 9.52 3.52
N ILE A 69 -4.01 8.96 4.47
CA ILE A 69 -2.97 9.68 5.21
C ILE A 69 -1.81 10.06 4.28
N GLY A 70 -1.33 9.14 3.45
CA GLY A 70 -0.22 9.35 2.53
C GLY A 70 -0.50 10.46 1.50
N LEU A 71 -1.69 10.45 0.90
CA LEU A 71 -2.11 11.51 -0.02
C LEU A 71 -2.35 12.85 0.72
N GLY A 72 -2.90 12.82 1.94
CA GLY A 72 -3.11 14.02 2.74
C GLY A 72 -1.80 14.76 3.05
N ILE A 73 -0.76 14.01 3.42
CA ILE A 73 0.59 14.56 3.65
C ILE A 73 1.17 15.15 2.36
N LEU A 74 1.00 14.46 1.24
CA LEU A 74 1.48 14.93 -0.06
C LEU A 74 0.82 16.27 -0.45
N VAL A 75 -0.49 16.40 -0.29
CA VAL A 75 -1.22 17.65 -0.58
C VAL A 75 -0.77 18.79 0.34
N ALA A 76 -0.59 18.52 1.65
CA ALA A 76 -0.11 19.52 2.59
C ALA A 76 1.28 20.05 2.22
N TYR A 77 2.18 19.16 1.81
CA TYR A 77 3.53 19.51 1.36
C TYR A 77 3.53 20.42 0.12
N TYR A 78 2.72 20.09 -0.90
CA TYR A 78 2.60 20.92 -2.10
C TYR A 78 2.03 22.32 -1.80
N ARG A 79 1.05 22.42 -0.89
CA ARG A 79 0.51 23.72 -0.45
C ARG A 79 1.56 24.58 0.26
N PHE A 80 2.39 23.97 1.10
CA PHE A 80 3.46 24.68 1.83
C PHE A 80 4.50 25.28 0.86
N ILE A 81 4.95 24.49 -0.12
CA ILE A 81 5.88 24.96 -1.16
C ILE A 81 5.29 26.11 -1.99
N SER A 82 4.02 25.99 -2.39
CA SER A 82 3.37 27.04 -3.16
C SER A 82 3.33 28.37 -2.41
N SER A 83 3.12 28.34 -1.09
CA SER A 83 3.12 29.56 -0.28
C SER A 83 4.49 30.22 -0.22
N LEU A 84 5.58 29.46 -0.08
CA LEU A 84 6.94 30.01 -0.01
C LEU A 84 7.37 30.76 -1.27
N ILE A 85 6.90 30.33 -2.46
CA ILE A 85 7.23 30.99 -3.74
C ILE A 85 6.50 32.34 -3.89
N THR A 86 5.35 32.55 -3.23
CA THR A 86 4.56 33.79 -3.39
C THR A 86 5.09 34.96 -2.56
N TYR A 87 5.92 34.70 -1.56
CA TYR A 87 6.47 35.72 -0.65
C TYR A 87 7.87 36.22 -1.05
N CYS A 88 8.43 35.77 -2.17
CA CYS A 88 9.72 36.21 -2.72
C CYS A 88 9.52 36.81 -4.12
#